data_AF-A0A4D4KVI0-F1
#
_entry.id   AF-A0A4D4KVI0-F1
#
_cell.length_a   1.000
_cell.length_b   1.000
_cell.length_c   1.000
_cell.angle_alpha   90.00
_cell.angle_beta   90.00
_cell.angle_gamma   90.00
#
_symmetry.space_group_name_H-M   'P 1'
#
loop_
_entity.id
_entity.type
_entity.pdbx_description
1 polymer ?
#
loop_
_entity_poly.entity_id
_entity_poly.type
_entity_poly.pdbx_seq_one_letter_code
_entity_poly.pdbx_strand_id
1 'polypeptide(L)' 'MGVGRLIVAGGETSGAVVGALGVTGLVIGPEISPGVPWTWTLGTPRPLALALKSGNFGSRDFFLDAWERLP' A
#
# COMPACT_ATOMS: atom_id res chain seq x y z
N MET A 1 5.47 -0.15 20.14
CA MET A 1 4.49 0.42 19.18
C MET A 1 5.11 0.35 17.79
N GLY A 2 4.35 0.04 16.75
CA GLY A 2 4.88 -0.13 15.39
C GLY A 2 3.81 0.20 14.35
N VAL A 3 4.24 0.39 13.09
CA VAL A 3 3.34 0.69 11.97
C VAL A 3 2.79 -0.63 11.42
N GLY A 4 1.46 -0.75 11.35
CA GLY A 4 0.79 -1.92 10.76
C GLY A 4 0.27 -1.68 9.34
N ARG A 5 0.19 -0.42 8.91
CA ARG A 5 -0.43 -0.01 7.64
C ARG A 5 0.28 1.22 7.07
N LEU A 6 0.48 1.26 5.76
CA LEU A 6 1.15 2.36 5.07
C LEU A 6 0.44 2.65 3.74
N ILE A 7 0.19 3.92 3.45
CA ILE A 7 -0.35 4.39 2.17
C ILE A 7 0.72 5.25 1.52
N VAL A 8 1.12 4.91 0.29
CA VAL A 8 2.18 5.60 -0.45
C VAL A 8 1.65 6.04 -1.80
N ALA A 9 1.88 7.30 -2.15
CA ALA A 9 1.53 7.85 -3.46
C ALA A 9 2.79 8.23 -4.23
N GLY A 10 2.81 7.87 -5.52
CA GLY A 10 3.96 8.03 -6.42
C GLY A 10 4.56 6.67 -6.76
N GLY A 11 4.75 6.40 -8.05
CA GLY A 11 5.27 5.11 -8.52
C GLY A 11 6.72 4.86 -8.07
N GLU A 12 7.59 5.84 -8.28
CA GLU A 12 9.00 5.79 -7.86
C GLU A 12 9.13 5.72 -6.34
N THR A 13 8.33 6.53 -5.61
CA THR A 13 8.29 6.51 -4.14
C THR A 13 7.81 5.16 -3.60
N SER A 14 6.80 4.56 -4.21
CA SER A 14 6.29 3.24 -3.82
C SER A 14 7.36 2.17 -3.99
N GLY A 15 8.08 2.18 -5.12
CA GLY A 15 9.19 1.26 -5.35
C GLY A 15 10.32 1.41 -4.31
N ALA A 16 10.71 2.65 -4.01
CA ALA A 16 11.72 2.95 -3.01
C ALA A 16 11.32 2.47 -1.61
N VAL A 17 10.05 2.66 -1.22
CA VAL A 17 9.53 2.21 0.08
C VAL A 17 9.53 0.68 0.18
N VAL A 18 9.02 -0.03 -0.83
CA VAL A 18 8.99 -1.50 -0.86
C VAL A 18 10.41 -2.07 -0.76
N GLY A 19 11.37 -1.48 -1.49
CA GLY A 19 12.77 -1.86 -1.42
C GLY A 19 13.40 -1.60 -0.05
N ALA A 20 13.18 -0.43 0.54
CA ALA A 20 13.70 -0.07 1.86
C ALA A 20 13.12 -0.95 2.99
N LEU A 21 11.88 -1.41 2.85
CA LEU A 21 11.22 -2.31 3.79
C LEU A 21 11.65 -3.79 3.61
N GLY A 22 12.46 -4.11 2.60
CA GLY A 22 12.90 -5.48 2.33
C GLY A 22 11.77 -6.42 1.92
N VAL A 23 10.71 -5.88 1.32
CA VAL A 23 9.55 -6.66 0.89
C VAL A 23 9.92 -7.49 -0.33
N THR A 24 9.73 -8.80 -0.25
CA THR A 24 10.08 -9.73 -1.34
C THR A 24 8.90 -10.12 -2.21
N GLY A 25 7.69 -9.80 -1.76
CA GLY A 25 6.46 -10.05 -2.50
C GLY A 25 5.27 -9.38 -1.82
N LEU A 26 4.15 -9.32 -2.56
CA LEU A 26 2.90 -8.74 -2.09
C LEU A 26 1.77 -9.73 -2.34
N VAL A 27 0.91 -9.91 -1.33
CA VAL A 27 -0.38 -10.57 -1.50
C VAL A 27 -1.41 -9.50 -1.83
N ILE A 28 -2.09 -9.65 -2.97
CA ILE A 28 -3.15 -8.73 -3.38
C ILE A 28 -4.39 -8.95 -2.52
N GLY A 29 -4.92 -7.85 -1.99
CA GLY A 29 -6.10 -7.80 -1.14
C GLY A 29 -7.27 -7.05 -1.77
N PRO A 30 -8.20 -6.54 -0.94
CA PRO A 30 -9.38 -5.85 -1.44
C PRO A 30 -9.02 -4.55 -2.18
N GLU A 31 -9.81 -4.23 -3.20
CA GLU A 31 -9.61 -3.03 -3.99
C GLU A 31 -10.08 -1.78 -3.24
N ILE A 32 -9.22 -0.75 -3.19
CA ILE A 32 -9.55 0.56 -2.61
C ILE A 32 -10.23 1.41 -3.68
N SER A 33 -9.59 1.48 -4.85
CA SER A 33 -9.96 2.28 -6.02
C SER A 33 -9.49 1.56 -7.28
N PRO A 34 -10.07 1.82 -8.47
CA PRO A 34 -9.65 1.21 -9.72
C PRO A 34 -8.12 1.18 -9.91
N GLY A 35 -7.55 -0.03 -9.91
CA GLY A 35 -6.12 -0.26 -10.12
C GLY A 35 -5.23 -0.03 -8.89
N VAL A 36 -5.81 0.19 -7.70
CA VAL A 36 -5.07 0.33 -6.45
C VAL A 36 -5.71 -0.52 -5.35
N PRO A 37 -5.23 -1.77 -5.15
CA PRO A 37 -5.66 -2.62 -4.05
C PRO A 37 -4.85 -2.38 -2.77
N TRP A 38 -5.42 -2.80 -1.65
CA TRP A 38 -4.62 -3.14 -0.48
C TRP A 38 -3.74 -4.34 -0.79
N THR A 39 -2.55 -4.38 -0.19
CA THR A 39 -1.64 -5.51 -0.30
C THR A 39 -1.03 -5.83 1.06
N TRP A 40 -0.62 -7.07 1.27
CA TRP A 40 0.16 -7.46 2.46
C TRP A 40 1.57 -7.87 2.06
N THR A 41 2.56 -7.41 2.85
CA THR A 41 3.96 -7.74 2.59
C THR A 41 4.29 -9.20 2.87
N LEU A 42 5.13 -9.76 2.01
CA LEU A 42 5.83 -11.02 2.22
C LEU A 42 7.32 -10.76 2.44
N GLY A 43 7.96 -11.66 3.19
CA GLY A 43 9.40 -11.57 3.50
C GLY A 43 9.75 -10.61 4.65
N THR A 44 8.77 -9.93 5.24
CA THR A 44 8.97 -9.06 6.41
C THR A 44 8.70 -9.81 7.72
N PRO A 45 9.34 -9.44 8.86
CA PRO A 45 9.13 -10.10 10.15
C PRO A 45 7.68 -10.08 10.65
N ARG A 46 6.90 -9.09 10.21
CA ARG A 46 5.45 -9.00 10.40
C ARG A 46 4.82 -8.52 9.10
N PRO A 47 3.69 -9.11 8.66
CA PRO A 47 2.96 -8.61 7.49
C PRO A 47 2.50 -7.17 7.73
N LEU A 48 2.82 -6.28 6.80
CA LEU A 48 2.43 -4.88 6.77
C LEU A 48 1.38 -4.70 5.67
N ALA A 49 0.30 -3.97 5.94
CA ALA A 49 -0.64 -3.59 4.88
C ALA A 49 -0.11 -2.38 4.12
N LEU A 50 0.00 -2.49 2.79
CA LEU A 50 0.46 -1.45 1.89
C LEU A 50 -0.61 -1.10 0.86
N ALA A 51 -0.88 0.19 0.70
CA ALA A 51 -1.61 0.74 -0.44
C ALA A 51 -0.62 1.57 -1.28
N LEU A 52 -0.28 1.08 -2.48
CA LEU A 52 0.71 1.69 -3.36
C LEU A 52 -0.01 2.30 -4.58
N LYS A 53 -0.17 3.62 -4.56
CA LYS A 53 -0.87 4.38 -5.60
C LYS A 53 0.14 5.04 -6.53
N SER A 54 -0.04 4.91 -7.84
CA SER A 54 0.69 5.75 -8.80
C SER A 54 0.20 7.20 -8.75
N GLY A 55 1.05 8.17 -9.13
CA GLY A 55 0.74 9.60 -9.01
C GLY A 55 -0.62 10.00 -9.60
N ASN A 56 -0.98 9.42 -10.75
CA ASN A 56 -2.20 9.76 -11.50
C ASN A 56 -3.42 8.88 -11.23
N PHE A 57 -3.37 7.88 -10.35
CA PHE A 57 -4.47 6.93 -10.14
C PHE A 57 -5.34 7.24 -8.93
N GLY A 58 -6.65 7.02 -9.00
CA GLY A 58 -7.55 7.18 -7.85
C GLY A 58 -8.20 8.56 -7.73
N SER A 59 -9.26 8.60 -6.90
CA SER A 59 -10.06 9.80 -6.65
C SER A 59 -9.29 10.85 -5.85
N ARG A 60 -9.82 12.08 -5.79
CA ARG A 60 -9.36 13.12 -4.85
C ARG A 60 -9.35 12.62 -3.40
N ASP A 61 -10.29 11.73 -3.08
CA ASP A 61 -10.55 11.23 -1.73
C ASP A 61 -9.84 9.89 -1.45
N PHE A 62 -8.93 9.44 -2.33
CA PHE A 62 -8.28 8.14 -2.24
C PHE A 62 -7.68 7.83 -0.86
N PHE A 63 -7.04 8.81 -0.21
CA PHE A 63 -6.45 8.60 1.10
C PHE A 63 -7.50 8.35 2.19
N LEU A 64 -8.66 9.00 2.08
CA LEU A 64 -9.81 8.77 2.96
C LEU A 64 -10.44 7.41 2.65
N ASP A 65 -10.66 7.09 1.37
CA ASP A 65 -11.19 5.81 0.93
C ASP A 65 -10.31 4.64 1.43
N ALA A 66 -8.99 4.77 1.32
CA ALA A 66 -8.03 3.81 1.85
C ALA A 66 -8.15 3.68 3.37
N TRP A 67 -8.21 4.82 4.07
CA TRP A 67 -8.31 4.85 5.53
C TRP A 67 -9.63 4.28 6.08
N GLU A 68 -10.73 4.39 5.34
CA GLU A 68 -12.01 3.80 5.74
C GLU A 68 -12.07 2.30 5.42
N ARG A 69 -11.43 1.89 4.32
CA ARG A 69 -11.37 0.48 3.88
C ARG A 69 -10.20 -0.30 4.47
N LEU A 70 -9.66 0.16 5.61
CA LEU A 70 -8.51 -0.48 6.23
C LEU A 70 -8.85 -1.95 6.55
N PRO A 71 -7.98 -2.90 6.14
CA PRO A 71 -8.13 -4.31 6.50
C PRO A 71 -7.84 -4.59 7.98
#